data_AF-A0A3N0W946-F1
#
_entry.id   AF-A0A3N0W946-F1
#
_cell.length_a   1.000
_cell.length_b   1.000
_cell.length_c   1.000
_cell.angle_alpha   90.00
_cell.angle_beta   90.00
_cell.angle_gamma   90.00
#
_symmetry.space_group_name_H-M   'P 1'
#
loop_
_entity.id
_entity.type
_entity.pdbx_description
1 polymer ?
#
loop_
_entity_poly.entity_id
_entity_poly.type
_entity_poly.pdbx_seq_one_letter_code
_entity_poly.pdbx_strand_id
1 'polypeptide(L)'
;MRKLYVIILTVFTIYSCKKENHKIEPKIKKENYNPTEYFSFPTNIKNWKKYAEIVINDSLKKVSGEFEDYIIEGYIDNNGQKIGWWNIVNRKNDQADNARIEYRIIDKKEFVNQYISYNLKDGNDTINSLFYLRKKLRKPNTLRYKFYTPNKKIKINMSGKFFISYFSNNKKLKTEDLKCFKKNNYYYVDIDFPTQGTIIVKGLFEEGYEYDSGEMGVNDMYILDTLK
;
A
#
# COMPACT_ATOMS: atom_id res chain seq x y z
N MET A 1 8.15 -2.00 84.75
CA MET A 1 6.84 -2.15 84.07
C MET A 1 6.76 -1.09 82.97
N ARG A 2 6.81 -1.50 81.69
CA ARG A 2 5.71 -1.36 80.69
C ARG A 2 5.43 0.11 80.31
N LYS A 3 5.53 0.58 79.06
CA LYS A 3 5.68 -0.02 77.72
C LYS A 3 6.36 1.00 76.79
N LEU A 4 7.20 0.47 75.90
CA LEU A 4 7.64 1.12 74.67
C LEU A 4 6.42 1.43 73.78
N TYR A 5 6.29 2.65 73.26
CA TYR A 5 5.46 2.92 72.09
C TYR A 5 6.33 3.54 71.00
N VAL A 6 6.84 2.66 70.15
CA VAL A 6 7.43 3.03 68.86
C VAL A 6 6.25 3.34 67.95
N ILE A 7 6.05 4.62 67.64
CA ILE A 7 5.12 5.03 66.58
C ILE A 7 5.86 4.83 65.26
N ILE A 8 5.65 3.66 64.66
CA ILE A 8 6.07 3.37 63.28
C ILE A 8 5.17 4.22 62.38
N LEU A 9 5.71 5.35 61.91
CA LEU A 9 5.09 6.15 60.84
C LEU A 9 5.40 5.46 59.50
N THR A 10 4.82 4.28 59.27
CA THR A 10 4.70 3.72 57.93
C THR A 10 3.72 4.59 57.16
N VAL A 11 4.24 5.65 56.55
CA VAL A 11 3.61 6.28 55.39
C VAL A 11 3.68 5.22 54.29
N PHE A 12 2.71 4.31 54.30
CA PHE A 12 2.33 3.56 53.12
C PHE A 12 1.92 4.59 52.09
N THR A 13 2.86 4.96 51.22
CA THR A 13 2.56 5.42 49.88
C THR A 13 1.85 4.27 49.20
N ILE A 14 0.53 4.21 49.38
CA ILE A 14 -0.36 3.47 48.49
C ILE A 14 -0.29 4.26 47.18
N TYR A 15 0.77 4.00 46.42
CA TYR A 15 0.81 4.26 44.98
C TYR A 15 -0.26 3.34 44.41
N SER A 16 -1.51 3.78 44.53
CA SER A 16 -2.60 3.28 43.73
C SER A 16 -2.26 3.69 42.30
N CYS A 17 -1.45 2.87 41.64
CA CYS A 17 -1.45 2.73 40.20
C CYS A 17 -2.88 2.31 39.83
N LYS A 18 -3.78 3.29 39.75
CA LYS A 18 -4.92 3.20 38.85
C LYS A 18 -4.26 3.01 37.49
N LYS A 19 -4.26 1.75 37.04
CA LYS A 19 -3.96 1.41 35.66
C LYS A 19 -4.93 2.27 34.86
N GLU A 20 -4.43 3.37 34.30
CA GLU A 20 -5.18 4.11 33.30
C GLU A 20 -5.54 3.08 32.26
N ASN A 21 -6.83 2.74 32.21
CA ASN A 21 -7.43 2.18 31.03
C ASN A 21 -7.39 3.31 29.99
N HIS A 22 -6.19 3.63 29.50
CA HIS A 22 -6.05 4.03 28.13
C HIS A 22 -6.59 2.85 27.33
N LYS A 23 -7.90 2.89 27.07
CA LYS A 23 -8.37 2.59 25.73
C LYS A 23 -7.50 3.46 24.85
N ILE A 24 -6.38 2.89 24.41
CA ILE A 24 -5.69 3.35 23.23
C ILE A 24 -6.74 3.09 22.15
N GLU A 25 -7.69 4.02 21.99
CA GLU A 25 -8.22 4.27 20.67
C GLU A 25 -6.98 4.39 19.81
N PRO A 26 -6.78 3.53 18.81
CA PRO A 26 -5.69 3.72 17.90
C PRO A 26 -6.03 5.00 17.12
N LYS A 27 -5.68 6.16 17.68
CA LYS A 27 -5.41 7.36 16.89
C LYS A 27 -4.13 7.04 16.14
N ILE A 28 -4.33 6.27 15.06
CA ILE A 28 -3.36 5.91 14.02
C ILE A 28 -2.67 7.21 13.62
N LYS A 29 -1.49 7.48 14.19
CA LYS A 29 -0.68 8.65 13.86
C LYS A 29 -0.17 8.45 12.45
N LYS A 30 -0.78 9.14 11.47
CA LYS A 30 -0.63 9.01 10.00
C LYS A 30 0.79 8.90 9.42
N GLU A 31 1.85 9.04 10.20
CA GLU A 31 3.10 9.61 9.69
C GLU A 31 4.10 8.60 9.12
N ASN A 32 4.09 7.32 9.52
CA ASN A 32 5.03 6.29 9.03
C ASN A 32 4.34 4.91 8.83
N TYR A 33 3.25 4.83 8.07
CA TYR A 33 2.55 3.55 7.88
C TYR A 33 3.09 2.74 6.70
N ASN A 34 3.28 1.44 6.93
CA ASN A 34 3.25 0.43 5.89
C ASN A 34 1.84 0.42 5.25
N PRO A 35 1.70 0.61 3.93
CA PRO A 35 0.40 0.64 3.26
C PRO A 35 -0.45 -0.62 3.55
N THR A 36 0.20 -1.78 3.66
CA THR A 36 -0.48 -3.04 3.96
C THR A 36 -1.16 -2.99 5.33
N GLU A 37 -0.46 -2.49 6.34
CA GLU A 37 -1.00 -2.34 7.69
C GLU A 37 -2.11 -1.28 7.73
N TYR A 38 -1.88 -0.12 7.11
CA TYR A 38 -2.84 0.96 7.08
C TYR A 38 -4.18 0.53 6.47
N PHE A 39 -4.14 -0.10 5.30
CA PHE A 39 -5.35 -0.53 4.61
C PHE A 39 -5.94 -1.84 5.16
N SER A 40 -5.20 -2.61 5.97
CA SER A 40 -5.74 -3.83 6.61
C SER A 40 -6.93 -3.55 7.52
N PHE A 41 -6.99 -2.36 8.13
CA PHE A 41 -8.06 -1.98 9.04
C PHE A 41 -9.39 -1.72 8.33
N PRO A 42 -9.49 -0.78 7.36
CA PRO A 42 -10.73 -0.57 6.63
C PRO A 42 -11.12 -1.78 5.79
N THR A 43 -10.14 -2.56 5.27
CA THR A 43 -10.44 -3.74 4.43
C THR A 43 -10.71 -5.03 5.21
N ASN A 44 -10.75 -4.97 6.54
CA ASN A 44 -11.13 -6.12 7.36
C ASN A 44 -12.65 -6.34 7.30
N ILE A 45 -13.07 -7.32 6.51
CA ILE A 45 -14.47 -7.69 6.27
C ILE A 45 -15.27 -7.91 7.57
N LYS A 46 -14.63 -8.39 8.65
CA LYS A 46 -15.29 -8.61 9.94
C LYS A 46 -15.83 -7.33 10.57
N ASN A 47 -15.29 -6.17 10.17
CA ASN A 47 -15.68 -4.87 10.68
C ASN A 47 -16.77 -4.21 9.82
N TRP A 48 -17.22 -4.87 8.75
CA TRP A 48 -18.14 -4.27 7.80
C TRP A 48 -19.61 -4.46 8.20
N LYS A 49 -20.42 -3.45 7.91
CA LYS A 49 -21.88 -3.52 7.88
C LYS A 49 -22.33 -3.87 6.47
N LYS A 50 -23.54 -4.44 6.35
CA LYS A 50 -24.16 -4.80 5.05
C LYS A 50 -23.22 -5.58 4.13
N TYR A 51 -22.50 -6.54 4.70
CA TYR A 51 -21.64 -7.43 3.93
C TYR A 51 -22.46 -8.19 2.89
N ALA A 52 -21.95 -8.21 1.67
CA ALA A 52 -22.45 -9.05 0.60
C ALA A 52 -21.27 -9.70 -0.13
N GLU A 53 -21.46 -10.94 -0.58
CA GLU A 53 -20.51 -11.67 -1.41
C GLU A 53 -21.19 -12.29 -2.63
N ILE A 54 -20.44 -12.32 -3.73
CA ILE A 54 -20.83 -12.97 -4.97
C ILE A 54 -19.69 -13.90 -5.37
N VAL A 55 -19.98 -15.19 -5.48
CA VAL A 55 -19.04 -16.18 -5.99
C VAL A 55 -18.91 -15.99 -7.50
N ILE A 56 -17.71 -15.69 -7.98
CA ILE A 56 -17.42 -15.57 -9.41
C ILE A 56 -17.06 -16.95 -9.96
N ASN A 57 -16.22 -17.67 -9.22
CA ASN A 57 -15.86 -19.07 -9.46
C ASN A 57 -15.30 -19.67 -8.17
N ASP A 58 -14.93 -20.95 -8.21
CA ASP A 58 -14.43 -21.71 -7.06
C ASP A 58 -13.19 -21.10 -6.39
N SER A 59 -12.45 -20.25 -7.11
CA SER A 59 -11.22 -19.61 -6.62
C SER A 59 -11.37 -18.13 -6.25
N LEU A 60 -12.50 -17.49 -6.57
CA LEU A 60 -12.62 -16.03 -6.52
C LEU A 60 -14.03 -15.60 -6.12
N LYS A 61 -14.10 -14.74 -5.11
CA LYS A 61 -15.34 -14.07 -4.67
C LYS A 61 -15.19 -12.57 -4.79
N LYS A 62 -16.23 -11.89 -5.28
CA LYS A 62 -16.38 -10.43 -5.11
C LYS A 62 -17.03 -10.19 -3.75
N VAL A 63 -16.49 -9.25 -2.98
CA VAL A 63 -17.03 -8.83 -1.69
C VAL A 63 -17.32 -7.34 -1.70
N SER A 64 -18.36 -6.95 -0.97
CA SER A 64 -18.71 -5.55 -0.76
C SER A 64 -19.29 -5.34 0.64
N GLY A 65 -19.09 -4.16 1.20
CA GLY A 65 -19.70 -3.79 2.47
C GLY A 65 -19.43 -2.35 2.84
N GLU A 66 -19.82 -1.99 4.05
CA GLU A 66 -19.73 -0.64 4.57
C GLU A 66 -18.81 -0.59 5.78
N PHE A 67 -17.83 0.31 5.76
CA PHE A 67 -16.99 0.60 6.91
C PHE A 67 -17.05 2.11 7.19
N GLU A 68 -17.56 2.49 8.35
CA GLU A 68 -17.90 3.89 8.66
C GLU A 68 -18.72 4.54 7.52
N ASP A 69 -18.28 5.67 6.97
CA ASP A 69 -18.95 6.38 5.88
C ASP A 69 -18.58 5.86 4.48
N TYR A 70 -17.76 4.81 4.39
CA TYR A 70 -17.25 4.28 3.13
C TYR A 70 -17.97 3.01 2.67
N ILE A 71 -18.16 2.89 1.36
CA ILE A 71 -18.39 1.61 0.68
C ILE A 71 -17.03 1.04 0.31
N ILE A 72 -16.85 -0.24 0.60
CA ILE A 72 -15.66 -0.97 0.23
C ILE A 72 -16.08 -2.14 -0.67
N GLU A 73 -15.41 -2.27 -1.80
CA GLU A 73 -15.58 -3.38 -2.72
C GLU A 73 -14.22 -3.95 -3.12
N GLY A 74 -14.15 -5.26 -3.31
CA GLY A 74 -12.92 -5.92 -3.77
C GLY A 74 -13.10 -7.41 -4.01
N TYR A 75 -11.99 -8.13 -4.09
CA TYR A 75 -11.97 -9.56 -4.36
C TYR A 75 -11.13 -10.31 -3.32
N ILE A 76 -11.63 -11.47 -2.92
CA ILE A 76 -10.91 -12.44 -2.08
C ILE A 76 -10.77 -13.77 -2.82
N ASP A 77 -9.67 -14.47 -2.56
CA ASP A 77 -9.48 -15.84 -3.02
C ASP A 77 -10.32 -16.84 -2.19
N ASN A 78 -10.22 -18.13 -2.52
CA ASN A 78 -10.89 -19.20 -1.79
C ASN A 78 -10.41 -19.38 -0.34
N ASN A 79 -9.23 -18.89 0.00
CA ASN A 79 -8.68 -18.88 1.37
C ASN A 79 -9.09 -17.62 2.15
N GLY A 80 -9.85 -16.71 1.53
CA GLY A 80 -10.25 -15.43 2.10
C GLY A 80 -9.16 -14.35 2.06
N GLN A 81 -8.07 -14.56 1.31
CA GLN A 81 -7.01 -13.58 1.12
C GLN A 81 -7.40 -12.52 0.10
N LYS A 82 -7.14 -11.25 0.41
CA LYS A 82 -7.41 -10.10 -0.45
C LYS A 82 -6.52 -10.14 -1.70
N ILE A 83 -7.13 -9.96 -2.86
CA ILE A 83 -6.44 -9.96 -4.16
C ILE A 83 -7.04 -8.92 -5.11
N GLY A 84 -6.22 -8.43 -6.02
CA GLY A 84 -6.63 -7.53 -7.09
C GLY A 84 -6.97 -6.13 -6.58
N TRP A 85 -7.72 -5.38 -7.38
CA TRP A 85 -8.10 -4.01 -7.05
C TRP A 85 -9.32 -3.95 -6.15
N TRP A 86 -9.18 -3.18 -5.08
CA TRP A 86 -10.17 -2.83 -4.09
C TRP A 86 -10.47 -1.34 -4.19
N ASN A 87 -11.72 -0.96 -3.96
CA ASN A 87 -12.18 0.42 -3.96
C ASN A 87 -12.72 0.76 -2.57
N ILE A 88 -12.32 1.92 -2.04
CA ILE A 88 -12.86 2.53 -0.83
C ILE A 88 -13.41 3.89 -1.23
N VAL A 89 -14.73 4.06 -1.18
CA VAL A 89 -15.42 5.24 -1.69
C VAL A 89 -16.34 5.83 -0.63
N ASN A 90 -16.19 7.11 -0.35
CA ASN A 90 -17.04 7.81 0.60
C ASN A 90 -18.46 7.95 0.02
N ARG A 91 -19.47 7.62 0.81
CA ARG A 91 -20.87 7.65 0.37
C ARG A 91 -21.53 9.02 0.46
N LYS A 92 -20.99 9.92 1.27
CA LYS A 92 -21.67 11.11 1.76
C LYS A 92 -21.05 12.40 1.23
N ASN A 93 -19.76 12.38 0.93
CA ASN A 93 -19.00 13.56 0.57
C ASN A 93 -18.16 13.28 -0.68
N ASP A 94 -18.50 13.97 -1.77
CA ASP A 94 -17.77 13.92 -3.03
C ASP A 94 -16.37 14.53 -2.94
N GLN A 95 -16.15 15.39 -1.93
CA GLN A 95 -14.85 15.96 -1.60
C GLN A 95 -14.03 15.12 -0.59
N ALA A 96 -14.51 13.95 -0.16
CA ALA A 96 -13.73 13.11 0.73
C ALA A 96 -12.61 12.36 -0.02
N ASP A 97 -11.58 11.99 0.73
CA ASP A 97 -10.50 11.14 0.24
C ASP A 97 -11.01 9.72 -0.01
N ASN A 98 -10.83 9.23 -1.23
CA ASN A 98 -11.14 7.87 -1.65
C ASN A 98 -9.84 7.13 -1.98
N ALA A 99 -9.89 5.81 -2.04
CA ALA A 99 -8.71 4.99 -2.38
C ALA A 99 -9.06 3.84 -3.33
N ARG A 100 -8.13 3.57 -4.25
CA ARG A 100 -8.06 2.29 -4.99
C ARG A 100 -6.81 1.57 -4.55
N ILE A 101 -6.90 0.30 -4.19
CA ILE A 101 -5.82 -0.45 -3.56
C ILE A 101 -5.65 -1.77 -4.30
N GLU A 102 -4.44 -2.07 -4.78
CA GLU A 102 -4.12 -3.36 -5.35
C GLU A 102 -3.51 -4.26 -4.27
N TYR A 103 -4.21 -5.32 -3.90
CA TYR A 103 -3.67 -6.40 -3.10
C TYR A 103 -3.03 -7.47 -3.99
N ARG A 104 -1.85 -7.94 -3.59
CA ARG A 104 -1.19 -9.11 -4.17
C ARG A 104 -0.83 -10.11 -3.08
N ILE A 105 -0.79 -11.38 -3.45
CA ILE A 105 -0.32 -12.45 -2.58
C ILE A 105 1.12 -12.77 -2.97
N ILE A 106 2.06 -12.51 -2.05
CA ILE A 106 3.49 -12.79 -2.21
C ILE A 106 3.92 -13.62 -1.00
N ASP A 107 4.56 -14.77 -1.24
CA ASP A 107 4.95 -15.72 -0.18
C ASP A 107 3.79 -16.06 0.78
N LYS A 108 2.60 -16.26 0.21
CA LYS A 108 1.32 -16.55 0.91
C LYS A 108 0.86 -15.43 1.86
N LYS A 109 1.43 -14.22 1.78
CA LYS A 109 1.02 -13.05 2.55
C LYS A 109 0.36 -12.02 1.64
N GLU A 110 -0.65 -11.35 2.16
CA GLU A 110 -1.27 -10.20 1.51
C GLU A 110 -0.32 -9.01 1.57
N PHE A 111 -0.19 -8.30 0.45
CA PHE A 111 0.62 -7.10 0.34
C PHE A 111 -0.12 -6.06 -0.48
N VAL A 112 -0.14 -4.81 -0.02
CA VAL A 112 -0.62 -3.67 -0.83
C VAL A 112 0.49 -3.27 -1.78
N ASN A 113 0.34 -3.69 -3.04
CA ASN A 113 1.32 -3.45 -4.09
C ASN A 113 1.22 -2.04 -4.67
N GLN A 114 0.00 -1.54 -4.83
CA GLN A 114 -0.28 -0.20 -5.32
C GLN A 114 -1.46 0.39 -4.56
N TYR A 115 -1.47 1.70 -4.43
CA TYR A 115 -2.67 2.43 -4.03
C TYR A 115 -2.72 3.81 -4.67
N ILE A 116 -3.94 4.23 -4.99
CA ILE A 116 -4.24 5.51 -5.61
C ILE A 116 -5.25 6.22 -4.72
N SER A 117 -4.79 7.25 -4.01
CA SER A 117 -5.64 8.21 -3.32
C SER A 117 -6.26 9.14 -4.36
N TYR A 118 -7.55 9.45 -4.21
CA TYR A 118 -8.25 10.32 -5.16
C TYR A 118 -9.47 10.98 -4.54
N ASN A 119 -9.88 12.09 -5.15
CA ASN A 119 -11.13 12.75 -4.88
C ASN A 119 -11.98 12.70 -6.17
N LEU A 120 -13.31 12.64 -6.05
CA LEU A 120 -14.18 12.59 -7.24
C LEU A 120 -14.10 13.88 -8.07
N LYS A 121 -13.83 15.01 -7.43
CA LYS A 121 -13.71 16.32 -8.07
C LYS A 121 -12.33 16.57 -8.70
N ASP A 122 -11.27 16.31 -7.93
CA ASP A 122 -9.90 16.70 -8.32
C ASP A 122 -9.12 15.53 -8.98
N GLY A 123 -9.70 14.34 -9.00
CA GLY A 123 -9.10 13.15 -9.58
C GLY A 123 -8.00 12.54 -8.70
N ASN A 124 -7.04 11.88 -9.34
CA ASN A 124 -5.97 11.16 -8.64
C ASN A 124 -4.99 12.10 -7.95
N ASP A 125 -4.79 11.89 -6.65
CA ASP A 125 -3.74 12.54 -5.88
C ASP A 125 -2.42 11.79 -6.05
N THR A 126 -1.62 12.26 -7.00
CA THR A 126 -0.32 11.65 -7.30
C THR A 126 0.75 11.89 -6.23
N ILE A 127 0.51 12.73 -5.22
CA ILE A 127 1.46 13.01 -4.13
C ILE A 127 1.28 12.01 -2.98
N ASN A 128 0.06 11.52 -2.78
CA ASN A 128 -0.30 10.57 -1.72
C ASN A 128 -0.58 9.17 -2.24
N SER A 129 0.04 8.78 -3.34
CA SER A 129 -0.23 7.51 -4.00
C SER A 129 1.07 6.78 -4.32
N LEU A 130 0.98 5.45 -4.38
CA LEU A 130 2.04 4.55 -4.80
C LEU A 130 1.50 3.70 -5.95
N PHE A 131 1.84 4.03 -7.18
CA PHE A 131 1.34 3.31 -8.35
C PHE A 131 2.23 3.55 -9.56
N TYR A 132 2.10 2.70 -10.58
CA TYR A 132 2.76 2.93 -11.85
C TYR A 132 1.79 3.15 -13.00
N LEU A 133 2.24 3.93 -13.97
CA LEU A 133 1.60 4.08 -15.27
C LEU A 133 2.58 3.69 -16.36
N ARG A 134 2.03 3.14 -17.43
CA ARG A 134 2.78 2.80 -18.62
C ARG A 134 2.26 3.61 -19.81
N LYS A 135 3.17 4.18 -20.59
CA LYS A 135 2.83 4.97 -21.79
C LYS A 135 3.65 4.51 -22.99
N LYS A 136 3.00 4.22 -24.12
CA LYS A 136 3.67 4.04 -25.41
C LYS A 136 4.33 5.35 -25.85
N LEU A 137 5.61 5.28 -26.23
CA LEU A 137 6.32 6.42 -26.81
C LEU A 137 6.14 6.44 -28.33
N ARG A 138 6.51 7.57 -28.95
CA ARG A 138 6.52 7.69 -30.43
C ARG A 138 7.58 6.80 -31.07
N LYS A 139 8.63 6.43 -30.32
CA LYS A 139 9.64 5.47 -30.75
C LYS A 139 9.01 4.07 -30.82
N PRO A 140 9.18 3.33 -31.93
CA PRO A 140 8.68 1.97 -32.05
C PRO A 140 9.16 1.08 -30.91
N ASN A 141 8.24 0.31 -30.33
CA ASN A 141 8.53 -0.70 -29.31
C ASN A 141 9.22 -0.16 -28.05
N THR A 142 8.94 1.10 -27.73
CA THR A 142 9.41 1.73 -26.51
C THR A 142 8.24 2.10 -25.62
N LEU A 143 8.33 1.72 -24.34
CA LEU A 143 7.37 2.07 -23.31
C LEU A 143 8.07 2.88 -22.23
N ARG A 144 7.42 3.95 -21.80
CA ARG A 144 7.80 4.67 -20.59
C ARG A 144 7.00 4.12 -19.42
N TYR A 145 7.70 3.60 -18.43
CA TYR A 145 7.14 3.38 -17.10
C TYR A 145 7.32 4.65 -16.29
N LYS A 146 6.27 5.02 -15.55
CA LYS A 146 6.27 6.10 -14.57
C LYS A 146 5.83 5.54 -13.24
N PHE A 147 6.67 5.63 -12.24
CA PHE A 147 6.47 5.13 -10.89
C PHE A 147 6.23 6.33 -9.96
N TYR A 148 4.99 6.50 -9.53
CA TYR A 148 4.61 7.52 -8.56
C TYR A 148 4.85 6.96 -7.16
N THR A 149 5.53 7.72 -6.31
CA THR A 149 5.75 7.37 -4.92
C THR A 149 5.29 8.52 -4.01
N PRO A 150 4.85 8.23 -2.77
CA PRO A 150 4.39 9.26 -1.87
C PRO A 150 5.47 10.32 -1.62
N ASN A 151 5.14 11.60 -1.73
CA ASN A 151 6.11 12.70 -1.64
C ASN A 151 5.63 13.86 -0.76
N LYS A 152 4.80 13.55 0.26
CA LYS A 152 4.31 14.54 1.25
C LYS A 152 5.42 15.04 2.18
N LYS A 153 6.29 14.13 2.60
CA LYS A 153 7.48 14.45 3.40
C LYS A 153 8.65 14.70 2.46
N ILE A 154 9.52 15.63 2.84
CA ILE A 154 10.76 15.89 2.11
C ILE A 154 11.64 14.66 2.22
N LYS A 155 12.02 14.12 1.06
CA LYS A 155 12.93 12.99 0.90
C LYS A 155 14.25 13.51 0.34
N ILE A 156 15.35 13.09 0.95
CA ILE A 156 16.73 13.33 0.53
C ILE A 156 17.38 12.01 0.11
N ASN A 157 18.57 12.09 -0.51
CA ASN A 157 19.39 10.94 -0.91
C ASN A 157 18.63 9.85 -1.68
N MET A 158 17.76 10.27 -2.60
CA MET A 158 16.81 9.38 -3.25
C MET A 158 17.41 8.63 -4.44
N SER A 159 17.04 7.36 -4.57
CA SER A 159 17.41 6.50 -5.69
C SER A 159 16.21 5.66 -6.14
N GLY A 160 16.13 5.40 -7.44
CA GLY A 160 15.09 4.55 -8.03
C GLY A 160 15.71 3.55 -8.99
N LYS A 161 15.37 2.26 -8.83
CA LYS A 161 15.79 1.18 -9.71
C LYS A 161 14.58 0.40 -10.20
N PHE A 162 14.68 -0.16 -11.40
CA PHE A 162 13.67 -1.02 -11.98
C PHE A 162 14.31 -2.27 -12.54
N PHE A 163 14.08 -3.38 -11.84
CA PHE A 163 14.45 -4.73 -12.27
C PHE A 163 13.32 -5.27 -13.13
N ILE A 164 13.63 -5.72 -14.35
CA ILE A 164 12.61 -6.18 -15.30
C ILE A 164 13.04 -7.46 -15.98
N SER A 165 12.12 -8.40 -16.14
CA SER A 165 12.29 -9.65 -16.88
C SER A 165 11.18 -9.83 -17.90
N TYR A 166 11.54 -10.23 -19.11
CA TYR A 166 10.64 -10.40 -20.24
C TYR A 166 10.46 -11.88 -20.54
N PHE A 167 9.24 -12.29 -20.83
CA PHE A 167 8.89 -13.66 -21.13
C PHE A 167 8.04 -13.73 -22.41
N SER A 168 8.26 -14.74 -23.23
CA SER A 168 7.40 -15.10 -24.36
C SER A 168 7.14 -16.60 -24.32
N ASN A 169 5.88 -17.02 -24.45
CA ASN A 169 5.47 -18.42 -24.34
C ASN A 169 6.05 -19.10 -23.07
N ASN A 170 5.98 -18.42 -21.93
CA ASN A 170 6.53 -18.83 -20.63
C ASN A 170 8.06 -19.04 -20.60
N LYS A 171 8.80 -18.72 -21.67
CA LYS A 171 10.27 -18.73 -21.68
C LYS A 171 10.82 -17.33 -21.43
N LYS A 172 11.79 -17.22 -20.53
CA LYS A 172 12.49 -15.97 -20.23
C LYS A 172 13.34 -15.56 -21.44
N LEU A 173 13.18 -14.31 -21.90
CA LEU A 173 13.93 -13.75 -23.02
C LEU A 173 15.16 -12.97 -22.54
N LYS A 174 14.97 -12.00 -21.64
CA LYS A 174 16.05 -11.19 -21.06
C LYS A 174 15.65 -10.65 -19.68
N THR A 175 16.65 -10.18 -18.93
CA THR A 175 16.49 -9.39 -17.71
C THR A 175 17.34 -8.14 -17.83
N GLU A 176 16.85 -7.03 -17.28
CA GLU A 176 17.56 -5.76 -17.22
C GLU A 176 17.43 -5.18 -15.80
N ASP A 177 18.49 -4.54 -15.32
CA ASP A 177 18.49 -3.67 -14.14
C ASP A 177 18.68 -2.25 -14.61
N LEU A 178 17.65 -1.42 -14.43
CA LEU A 178 17.56 -0.10 -15.02
C LEU A 178 17.52 0.98 -13.93
N LYS A 179 18.42 1.95 -14.03
CA LYS A 179 18.34 3.17 -13.23
C LYS A 179 17.15 4.02 -13.68
N CYS A 180 16.31 4.42 -12.74
CA CYS A 180 15.19 5.31 -13.03
C CYS A 180 15.58 6.77 -12.80
N PHE A 181 15.01 7.66 -13.60
CA PHE A 181 15.20 9.10 -13.50
C PHE A 181 14.05 9.74 -12.72
N LYS A 182 14.36 10.57 -11.73
CA LYS A 182 13.34 11.31 -10.98
C LYS A 182 12.87 12.54 -11.76
N LYS A 183 11.56 12.76 -11.82
CA LYS A 183 10.92 13.98 -12.32
C LYS A 183 9.74 14.35 -11.43
N ASN A 184 9.84 15.47 -10.72
CA ASN A 184 8.85 15.91 -9.75
C ASN A 184 8.53 14.78 -8.74
N ASN A 185 7.29 14.29 -8.73
CA ASN A 185 6.77 13.27 -7.82
C ASN A 185 6.75 11.85 -8.42
N TYR A 186 7.48 11.58 -9.51
CA TYR A 186 7.60 10.23 -10.05
C TYR A 186 9.00 9.91 -10.57
N TYR A 187 9.32 8.63 -10.60
CA TYR A 187 10.46 8.09 -11.33
C TYR A 187 10.02 7.60 -12.69
N TYR A 188 10.88 7.65 -13.69
CA TYR A 188 10.57 7.10 -15.00
C TYR A 188 11.77 6.40 -15.63
N VAL A 189 11.46 5.46 -16.49
CA VAL A 189 12.42 4.72 -17.30
C VAL A 189 11.75 4.33 -18.61
N ASP A 190 12.53 4.38 -19.69
CA ASP A 190 12.10 3.92 -20.99
C ASP A 190 12.68 2.54 -21.23
N ILE A 191 11.83 1.61 -21.65
CA ILE A 191 12.23 0.24 -21.97
C ILE A 191 11.95 -0.05 -23.44
N ASP A 192 12.89 -0.73 -24.09
CA ASP A 192 12.71 -1.29 -25.42
C ASP A 192 12.34 -2.77 -25.29
N PHE A 193 11.24 -3.18 -25.92
CA PHE A 193 10.72 -4.55 -25.84
C PHE A 193 10.66 -5.21 -27.23
N PRO A 194 10.84 -6.54 -27.30
CA PRO A 194 10.79 -7.27 -28.57
C PRO A 194 9.38 -7.25 -29.18
N THR A 195 9.30 -7.14 -30.50
CA THR A 195 8.05 -7.02 -31.29
C THR A 195 7.27 -8.31 -31.51
N GLN A 196 7.89 -9.46 -31.26
CA GLN A 196 7.31 -10.73 -31.68
C GLN A 196 6.45 -11.36 -30.59
N GLY A 197 5.14 -11.34 -30.84
CA GLY A 197 4.15 -12.05 -30.04
C GLY A 197 3.78 -11.35 -28.74
N THR A 198 3.06 -12.08 -27.88
CA THR A 198 2.68 -11.59 -26.56
C THR A 198 3.88 -11.68 -25.62
N ILE A 199 4.32 -10.54 -25.08
CA ILE A 199 5.40 -10.47 -24.09
C ILE A 199 4.79 -10.24 -22.71
N ILE A 200 5.13 -11.11 -21.76
CA ILE A 200 4.83 -10.90 -20.35
C ILE A 200 6.03 -10.21 -19.71
N VAL A 201 5.78 -9.10 -19.05
CA VAL A 201 6.75 -8.34 -18.28
C VAL A 201 6.51 -8.61 -16.80
N LYS A 202 7.54 -9.08 -16.10
CA LYS A 202 7.58 -9.15 -14.63
C LYS A 202 8.66 -8.20 -14.16
N GLY A 203 8.35 -7.31 -13.23
CA GLY A 203 9.36 -6.37 -12.72
C GLY A 203 9.14 -5.97 -11.27
N LEU A 204 10.15 -5.31 -10.72
CA LEU A 204 10.19 -4.75 -9.39
C LEU A 204 10.83 -3.37 -9.48
N PHE A 205 10.05 -2.35 -9.15
CA PHE A 205 10.57 -1.00 -8.91
C PHE A 205 10.87 -0.85 -7.42
N GLU A 206 12.04 -0.30 -7.09
CA GLU A 206 12.46 0.01 -5.73
C GLU A 206 12.88 1.49 -5.68
N GLU A 207 12.29 2.24 -4.75
CA GLU A 207 12.75 3.56 -4.35
C GLU A 207 13.44 3.44 -2.98
N GLY A 208 14.72 3.77 -2.90
CA GLY A 208 15.41 3.99 -1.61
C GLY A 208 15.54 5.49 -1.35
N TYR A 209 15.24 5.94 -0.14
CA TYR A 209 15.35 7.34 0.26
C TYR A 209 15.63 7.51 1.75
N GLU A 210 15.99 8.72 2.14
CA GLU A 210 16.19 9.12 3.52
C GLU A 210 15.30 10.35 3.80
N TYR A 211 14.71 10.45 4.98
CA TYR A 211 14.03 11.66 5.43
C TYR A 211 15.04 12.63 6.08
N ASP A 212 14.71 13.92 6.18
CA ASP A 212 15.57 14.90 6.86
C ASP A 212 15.90 14.53 8.32
N SER A 213 15.11 13.65 8.94
CA SER A 213 15.36 13.07 10.27
C SER A 213 16.44 11.98 10.30
N GLY A 214 16.98 11.58 9.14
CA GLY A 214 17.89 10.44 8.98
C GLY A 214 17.20 9.07 8.90
N GLU A 215 15.86 9.02 8.98
CA GLU A 215 15.10 7.78 8.84
C GLU A 215 15.13 7.29 7.39
N MET A 216 15.59 6.05 7.19
CA MET A 216 15.61 5.39 5.88
C MET A 216 14.24 4.85 5.52
N GLY A 217 13.87 4.97 4.25
CA GLY A 217 12.62 4.44 3.72
C GLY A 217 12.81 3.75 2.37
N VAL A 218 11.94 2.78 2.12
CA VAL A 218 11.89 2.03 0.87
C VAL A 218 10.44 1.97 0.38
N ASN A 219 10.23 2.18 -0.92
CA ASN A 219 8.96 1.87 -1.58
C ASN A 219 9.18 0.85 -2.68
N ASP A 220 8.43 -0.25 -2.62
CA ASP A 220 8.49 -1.32 -3.62
C ASP A 220 7.19 -1.40 -4.41
N MET A 221 7.30 -1.65 -5.71
CA MET A 221 6.17 -1.95 -6.58
C MET A 221 6.49 -3.11 -7.50
N TYR A 222 5.67 -4.16 -7.43
CA TYR A 222 5.72 -5.29 -8.33
C TYR A 222 4.89 -4.99 -9.59
N ILE A 223 5.46 -5.29 -10.75
CA ILE A 223 4.87 -5.08 -12.07
C ILE A 223 4.58 -6.44 -12.71
N LEU A 224 3.35 -6.60 -13.20
CA LEU A 224 2.96 -7.75 -14.02
C LEU A 224 2.13 -7.22 -15.17
N ASP A 225 2.75 -7.14 -16.34
CA ASP A 225 2.19 -6.49 -17.51
C ASP A 225 2.20 -7.46 -18.69
N THR A 226 1.18 -7.37 -19.55
CA THR A 226 1.17 -8.05 -20.86
C THR A 226 1.31 -7.00 -21.95
N LEU A 227 2.26 -7.20 -22.86
CA LEU A 227 2.52 -6.39 -24.04
C LEU A 227 2.09 -7.17 -25.28
N LYS A 228 1.35 -6.50 -26.16
CA LYS A 228 0.90 -6.98 -27.47
C LYS A 228 1.33 -5.99 -28.54
#